data_AF-M1BQG6-F1
#
_entry.id   AF-M1BQG6-F1
#
_cell.length_a   1.000
_cell.length_b   1.000
_cell.length_c   1.000
_cell.angle_alpha   90.00
_cell.angle_beta   90.00
_cell.angle_gamma   90.00
#
_symmetry.space_group_name_H-M   'P 1'
#
loop_
_entity.id
_entity.type
_entity.pdbx_description
1 polymer ?
#
loop_
_entity_poly.entity_id
_entity_poly.type
_entity_poly.pdbx_seq_one_letter_code
_entity_poly.pdbx_strand_id
1 'polypeptide(L)'
;MQEEMTTRQQIVYQAKQMGRRSWSSCKTFAVMGFVFSAAECTVEKVRAKHDITNTAVAGCVTGGALSARGGPKAACMGCAGFATFSVLIEKFLDRYH
;
A
#
# COMPACT_ATOMS: atom_id res chain seq x y z
N MET A 1 30.07 11.14 -14.83
CA MET A 1 29.85 12.04 -13.66
C MET A 1 29.66 11.24 -12.37
N GLN A 2 30.53 10.29 -12.06
CA GLN A 2 30.44 9.42 -10.86
C GLN A 2 31.76 9.30 -10.10
N GLU A 3 32.85 9.96 -10.54
CA GLU A 3 34.21 9.58 -10.11
C GLU A 3 34.98 10.64 -9.31
N GLU A 4 34.32 11.62 -8.69
CA GLU A 4 35.00 12.50 -7.72
C GLU A 4 34.08 13.02 -6.58
N MET A 5 33.18 12.18 -6.08
CA MET A 5 32.44 12.51 -4.86
C MET A 5 33.20 11.95 -3.66
N THR A 6 33.85 12.83 -2.89
CA THR A 6 34.43 12.47 -1.58
C THR A 6 33.38 11.71 -0.75
N THR A 7 33.78 10.72 0.05
CA THR A 7 32.86 9.83 0.79
C THR A 7 31.83 10.60 1.61
N ARG A 8 32.22 11.75 2.15
CA ARG A 8 31.33 12.68 2.87
C ARG A 8 30.28 13.36 1.99
N GLN A 9 30.65 13.76 0.77
CA GLN A 9 29.72 14.37 -0.20
C GLN A 9 28.72 13.33 -0.71
N GLN A 10 29.15 12.08 -0.91
CA GLN A 10 28.26 10.98 -1.28
C GLN A 10 27.26 10.65 -0.17
N ILE A 11 27.70 10.59 1.10
CA ILE A 11 26.82 10.38 2.25
C ILE A 11 25.79 11.52 2.37
N VAL A 12 26.21 12.78 2.24
CA VAL A 12 25.29 13.93 2.32
C VAL A 12 24.30 13.95 1.16
N TYR A 13 24.75 13.65 -0.06
CA TYR A 13 23.88 13.55 -1.24
C TYR A 13 22.86 12.41 -1.09
N GLN A 14 23.32 11.24 -0.64
CA GLN A 14 22.45 10.09 -0.37
C GLN A 14 21.46 10.38 0.76
N ALA A 15 21.88 11.02 1.86
CA ALA A 15 20.99 11.41 2.95
C ALA A 15 19.91 12.38 2.46
N LYS A 16 20.27 13.38 1.64
CA LYS A 16 19.30 14.33 1.07
C LYS A 16 18.34 13.65 0.09
N GLN A 17 18.82 12.72 -0.74
CA GLN A 17 17.96 11.90 -1.60
C GLN A 17 17.05 10.98 -0.80
N MET A 18 17.56 10.36 0.27
CA MET A 18 16.82 9.47 1.15
C MET A 18 15.69 10.21 1.85
N GLY A 19 15.93 11.44 2.33
CA GLY A 19 14.88 12.28 2.92
C GLY A 19 13.76 12.59 1.92
N ARG A 20 14.10 12.98 0.68
CA ARG A 20 13.11 13.23 -0.37
C ARG A 20 12.30 11.98 -0.74
N ARG A 21 12.97 10.82 -0.85
CA ARG A 21 12.30 9.54 -1.13
C ARG A 21 11.40 9.12 0.03
N SER A 22 11.85 9.28 1.27
CA SER A 22 11.08 8.96 2.47
C SER A 22 9.78 9.76 2.54
N TRP A 23 9.83 11.06 2.22
CA TRP A 23 8.62 11.88 2.14
C TRP A 23 7.62 11.38 1.09
N SER A 24 8.11 11.02 -0.10
CA SER A 24 7.27 10.43 -1.15
C SER A 24 6.67 9.10 -0.73
N SER A 25 7.45 8.23 -0.08
CA SER A 25 6.99 6.92 0.40
C SER A 25 5.93 7.07 1.48
N CYS A 26 6.15 7.96 2.45
CA CYS A 26 5.18 8.27 3.51
C CYS A 26 3.82 8.68 2.92
N LYS A 27 3.82 9.54 1.90
CA LYS A 27 2.60 9.95 1.21
C LYS A 27 1.85 8.75 0.60
N THR A 28 2.56 7.83 -0.05
CA THR A 28 1.94 6.63 -0.62
C THR A 28 1.35 5.72 0.46
N PHE A 29 2.07 5.50 1.57
CA PHE A 29 1.57 4.69 2.68
C PHE A 29 0.37 5.32 3.38
N ALA A 30 0.39 6.63 3.58
CA ALA A 30 -0.74 7.36 4.15
C ALA A 30 -2.00 7.21 3.29
N VAL A 31 -1.87 7.35 1.96
CA VAL A 31 -3.00 7.16 1.03
C VAL A 31 -3.47 5.71 1.02
N MET A 32 -2.56 4.72 0.98
CA MET A 32 -2.90 3.30 1.09
C MET A 32 -3.72 2.99 2.34
N GLY A 33 -3.21 3.38 3.51
CA GLY A 33 -3.87 3.12 4.79
C GLY A 33 -5.24 3.81 4.88
N PHE A 34 -5.32 5.07 4.43
CA PHE A 34 -6.57 5.81 4.42
C PHE A 34 -7.63 5.14 3.54
N VAL A 35 -7.27 4.74 2.32
CA VAL A 35 -8.22 4.09 1.39
C VAL A 35 -8.66 2.73 1.92
N PHE A 36 -7.73 1.96 2.50
CA PHE A 36 -8.06 0.65 3.09
C PHE A 36 -9.04 0.78 4.26
N SER A 37 -8.75 1.65 5.24
CA SER A 37 -9.64 1.87 6.39
C SER A 37 -10.99 2.47 5.99
N ALA A 38 -11.00 3.39 5.02
CA ALA A 38 -12.25 3.95 4.50
C ALA A 38 -13.09 2.89 3.80
N ALA A 39 -12.48 2.05 2.96
CA ALA A 39 -13.15 0.96 2.29
C ALA A 39 -13.74 -0.03 3.30
N GLU A 40 -12.95 -0.54 4.24
CA GLU A 40 -13.43 -1.44 5.30
C GLU A 40 -14.62 -0.83 6.07
N CYS A 41 -14.47 0.42 6.55
CA CYS A 41 -15.52 1.08 7.31
C CYS A 41 -16.80 1.28 6.49
N THR A 42 -16.70 1.62 5.21
CA THR A 42 -17.89 1.78 4.35
C THR A 42 -18.59 0.45 4.09
N VAL A 43 -17.85 -0.62 3.80
CA VAL A 43 -18.47 -1.91 3.50
C VAL A 43 -19.02 -2.56 4.78
N GLU A 44 -18.35 -2.40 5.92
CA GLU A 44 -18.86 -2.83 7.22
C GLU A 44 -20.19 -2.12 7.56
N LYS A 45 -20.28 -0.80 7.34
CA LYS A 45 -21.53 -0.05 7.55
C LYS A 45 -22.69 -0.54 6.67
N VAL A 46 -22.42 -1.00 5.45
CA VAL A 46 -23.45 -1.48 4.52
C VAL A 46 -23.86 -2.92 4.81
N ARG A 47 -22.92 -3.78 5.22
CA ARG A 47 -23.16 -5.22 5.45
C ARG A 47 -23.43 -5.60 6.91
N ALA A 48 -23.11 -4.72 7.87
CA ALA A 48 -23.17 -4.97 9.32
C ALA A 48 -22.49 -6.28 9.76
N LYS A 49 -21.47 -6.72 9.01
CA LYS A 49 -20.66 -7.91 9.28
C LYS A 49 -19.22 -7.65 8.90
N HIS A 50 -18.30 -8.08 9.75
CA HIS A 50 -16.87 -8.11 9.47
C HIS A 50 -16.48 -9.54 9.07
N ASP A 51 -16.39 -9.78 7.76
CA ASP A 51 -16.06 -11.09 7.18
C ASP A 51 -14.82 -10.95 6.29
N ILE A 52 -14.09 -12.05 6.06
CA ILE A 52 -12.87 -12.07 5.21
C ILE A 52 -13.11 -11.49 3.80
N THR A 53 -14.35 -11.60 3.32
CA THR A 53 -14.76 -11.09 2.00
C THR A 53 -14.80 -9.57 1.95
N ASN A 54 -15.06 -8.91 3.09
CA ASN A 54 -14.98 -7.47 3.26
C ASN A 54 -13.55 -7.00 3.06
N THR A 55 -12.65 -7.60 3.85
CA THR A 55 -11.20 -7.37 3.85
C THR A 55 -10.57 -7.63 2.49
N ALA A 56 -11.03 -8.66 1.77
CA ALA A 56 -10.60 -8.93 0.40
C ALA A 56 -11.03 -7.83 -0.58
N VAL A 57 -12.28 -7.34 -0.45
CA VAL A 57 -12.83 -6.28 -1.31
C VAL A 57 -12.14 -4.95 -1.01
N ALA A 58 -11.95 -4.57 0.25
CA ALA A 58 -11.19 -3.37 0.59
C ALA A 58 -9.73 -3.45 0.13
N GLY A 59 -9.09 -4.61 0.27
CA GLY A 59 -7.77 -4.88 -0.30
C GLY A 59 -7.75 -4.66 -1.82
N CYS A 60 -8.70 -5.25 -2.55
CA CYS A 60 -8.83 -5.06 -3.99
C CYS A 60 -9.06 -3.59 -4.37
N VAL A 61 -9.98 -2.89 -3.71
CA VAL A 61 -10.31 -1.48 -3.97
C VAL A 61 -9.09 -0.61 -3.73
N THR A 62 -8.36 -0.84 -2.63
CA THR A 62 -7.14 -0.10 -2.30
C THR A 62 -6.04 -0.34 -3.32
N GLY A 63 -5.73 -1.59 -3.64
CA GLY A 63 -4.70 -1.95 -4.62
C GLY A 63 -5.03 -1.51 -6.04
N GLY A 64 -6.31 -1.61 -6.42
CA GLY A 64 -6.85 -1.13 -7.69
C GLY A 64 -6.80 0.39 -7.80
N ALA A 65 -7.22 1.12 -6.77
CA ALA A 65 -7.21 2.58 -6.75
C ALA A 65 -5.79 3.16 -6.85
N LEU A 66 -4.82 2.57 -6.14
CA LEU A 66 -3.44 3.03 -6.22
C LEU A 66 -2.78 2.71 -7.57
N SER A 67 -3.14 1.58 -8.18
CA SER A 67 -2.58 1.14 -9.45
C SER A 67 -3.35 1.67 -10.67
N ALA A 68 -4.46 2.39 -10.45
CA ALA A 68 -5.34 2.91 -11.50
C ALA A 68 -4.59 3.82 -12.49
N ARG A 69 -3.62 4.59 -12.00
CA ARG A 69 -2.78 5.47 -12.85
C ARG A 69 -1.86 4.72 -13.81
N GLY A 70 -1.61 3.43 -13.55
CA GLY A 70 -0.83 2.54 -14.41
C GLY A 70 -1.65 1.86 -15.51
N GLY A 71 -2.95 2.18 -15.62
CA GLY A 71 -3.87 1.57 -16.58
C GLY A 71 -4.59 0.33 -16.05
N PRO A 72 -5.52 -0.23 -16.85
CA PRO A 72 -6.44 -1.28 -16.39
C PRO A 72 -5.73 -2.59 -16.00
N LYS A 73 -4.68 -2.97 -16.73
CA LYS A 73 -3.88 -4.17 -16.39
C LYS A 73 -3.16 -4.03 -15.05
N ALA A 74 -2.60 -2.85 -14.78
CA ALA A 74 -1.96 -2.55 -13.50
C ALA A 74 -2.98 -2.52 -12.36
N ALA A 75 -4.17 -1.95 -12.59
CA ALA A 75 -5.27 -1.98 -11.63
C ALA A 75 -5.72 -3.40 -11.30
N CYS A 76 -5.87 -4.28 -12.29
CA CYS A 76 -6.22 -5.69 -12.07
C CYS A 76 -5.14 -6.43 -11.26
N MET A 77 -3.86 -6.27 -11.62
CA MET A 77 -2.76 -6.88 -10.85
C MET A 77 -2.68 -6.32 -9.42
N GLY A 78 -2.86 -5.01 -9.26
CA GLY A 78 -2.90 -4.33 -7.96
C GLY A 78 -4.04 -4.82 -7.09
N CYS A 79 -5.26 -4.94 -7.63
CA CYS A 79 -6.40 -5.51 -6.93
C CYS A 79 -6.14 -6.95 -6.51
N ALA A 80 -5.69 -7.82 -7.43
CA ALA A 80 -5.43 -9.23 -7.12
C ALA A 80 -4.34 -9.39 -6.04
N GLY A 81 -3.24 -8.64 -6.14
CA GLY A 81 -2.15 -8.67 -5.17
C GLY A 81 -2.58 -8.20 -3.78
N PHE A 82 -3.27 -7.06 -3.68
CA PHE A 82 -3.72 -6.55 -2.38
C PHE A 82 -4.87 -7.39 -1.78
N ALA A 83 -5.80 -7.89 -2.59
CA ALA A 83 -6.85 -8.78 -2.11
C ALA A 83 -6.27 -10.08 -1.53
N THR A 84 -5.34 -10.72 -2.25
CA THR A 84 -4.70 -11.96 -1.78
C THR A 84 -3.87 -11.71 -0.52
N PHE A 85 -3.09 -10.63 -0.47
CA PHE A 85 -2.31 -10.27 0.71
C PHE A 85 -3.20 -10.02 1.94
N SER A 86 -4.28 -9.24 1.79
CA SER A 86 -5.21 -8.94 2.87
C SER A 86 -5.90 -10.20 3.41
N VAL A 87 -6.35 -11.12 2.55
CA VAL A 87 -6.93 -12.41 2.98
C VAL A 87 -5.91 -13.29 3.70
N LEU A 88 -4.66 -13.32 3.23
CA LEU A 88 -3.60 -14.10 3.88
C LEU A 88 -3.27 -13.56 5.28
N ILE A 89 -3.21 -12.24 5.42
CA ILE A 89 -2.97 -11.58 6.71
C ILE A 89 -4.12 -11.89 7.67
N GLU A 90 -5.38 -11.71 7.24
CA GLU A 90 -6.55 -11.99 8.08
C GLU A 90 -6.54 -13.45 8.56
N LYS A 91 -6.31 -14.39 7.64
CA LYS A 91 -6.24 -15.82 7.96
C LYS A 91 -5.06 -16.17 8.86
N PHE A 92 -3.96 -15.43 8.76
CA PHE A 92 -2.80 -15.61 9.64
C PHE A 92 -3.09 -15.08 11.05
N LEU A 93 -3.73 -13.91 11.17
CA LEU A 93 -4.15 -13.36 12.46
C LEU A 93 -5.21 -14.25 13.13
N ASP A 94 -6.21 -14.71 12.39
CA ASP A 94 -7.24 -15.64 12.88
C ASP A 94 -6.65 -16.98 13.35
N ARG A 95 -5.48 -17.37 12.83
CA ARG A 95 -4.76 -18.59 13.26
C ARG A 95 -3.90 -18.38 14.49
N TYR A 96 -3.56 -17.14 14.82
CA TYR A 96 -2.73 -16.77 15.97
C TYR A 96 -3.56 -16.24 17.15
N HIS A 97 -4.86 -16.00 16.96
CA HIS A 97 -5.86 -15.75 17.98
C HIS A 97 -6.63 -17.03 18.30
#